data_AF-A0ABD0P872-F1
#
_entry.id   AF-A0ABD0P872-F1
#
_cell.length_a   1.000
_cell.length_b   1.000
_cell.length_c   1.000
_cell.angle_alpha   90.00
_cell.angle_beta   90.00
_cell.angle_gamma   90.00
#
_symmetry.space_group_name_H-M   'P 1'
#
loop_
_entity.id
_entity.type
_entity.pdbx_description
1 polymer ?
#
loop_
_entity_poly.entity_id
_entity_poly.type
_entity_poly.pdbx_seq_one_letter_code
_entity_poly.pdbx_strand_id
1 'polypeptide(L)'
;CRVAFHVTCGLQCGLKMNTILTEADEVKFKSFCPKHSGMEWNEEEGDDDRPVKVQTSKERGRNRAVDNSSSSQPRLAQNPEETRLSERKLRVQQLEDEFYRFVAADEVAEHLQLPLETVDFLFQYWKLKRKVNFNQPLIMPKKEEEDSLARREQEVLLRRLRLFTHLRQDLER
;
A
#
# COMPACT_ATOMS: atom_id res chain seq x y z
N CYS A 1 -2.92 -23.96 -18.15
CA CYS A 1 -1.52 -24.39 -17.95
C CYS A 1 -0.90 -23.70 -16.74
N ARG A 2 -0.05 -24.40 -15.97
CA ARG A 2 0.73 -23.80 -14.88
C ARG A 2 2.16 -24.28 -14.98
N VAL A 3 3.07 -23.37 -15.35
CA VAL A 3 4.48 -23.66 -15.62
C VAL A 3 5.29 -22.48 -15.11
N ALA A 4 6.45 -22.76 -14.51
CA ALA A 4 7.42 -21.72 -14.17
C ALA A 4 8.26 -21.37 -15.41
N PHE A 5 8.52 -20.09 -15.62
CA PHE A 5 9.27 -19.59 -16.77
C PHE A 5 10.16 -18.41 -16.32
N HIS A 6 11.20 -18.12 -17.08
CA HIS A 6 11.97 -16.89 -16.89
C HIS A 6 11.15 -15.69 -17.35
N VAL A 7 11.11 -14.63 -16.53
CA VAL A 7 10.41 -13.38 -16.81
C VAL A 7 10.75 -12.81 -18.20
N THR A 8 12.02 -12.85 -18.58
CA THR A 8 12.52 -12.41 -19.89
C THR A 8 11.94 -13.21 -21.06
N CYS A 9 11.89 -14.54 -20.93
CA CYS A 9 11.28 -15.42 -21.93
C CYS A 9 9.76 -15.16 -22.04
N GLY A 10 9.08 -14.89 -20.92
CA GLY A 10 7.66 -14.54 -20.91
C GLY A 10 7.36 -13.26 -21.69
N LEU A 11 8.20 -12.23 -21.54
CA LEU A 11 8.07 -10.96 -22.26
C LEU A 11 8.32 -11.13 -23.77
N GLN A 12 9.35 -11.89 -24.15
CA GLN A 12 9.64 -12.18 -25.57
C GLN A 12 8.51 -12.95 -26.26
N CYS A 13 7.79 -13.80 -25.52
CA CYS A 13 6.63 -14.53 -26.01
C CYS A 13 5.31 -13.74 -25.90
N GLY A 14 5.35 -12.46 -25.52
CA GLY A 14 4.16 -11.59 -25.46
C GLY A 14 3.19 -11.92 -24.33
N LEU A 15 3.66 -12.54 -23.24
CA LEU A 15 2.82 -12.76 -22.07
C LEU A 15 2.57 -11.45 -21.32
N LYS A 16 1.30 -11.12 -21.07
CA LYS A 16 0.94 -9.97 -20.21
C LYS A 16 1.27 -10.33 -18.75
N MET A 17 2.08 -9.49 -18.12
CA MET A 17 2.53 -9.66 -16.74
C MET A 17 1.58 -8.94 -15.80
N ASN A 18 0.99 -9.67 -14.86
CA ASN A 18 0.05 -9.12 -13.89
C ASN A 18 0.60 -9.28 -12.47
N THR A 19 0.56 -8.19 -11.72
CA THR A 19 0.88 -8.17 -10.28
C THR A 19 -0.44 -8.25 -9.51
N ILE A 20 -0.58 -9.25 -8.64
CA ILE A 20 -1.82 -9.51 -7.91
C ILE A 20 -1.49 -9.51 -6.41
N LEU A 21 -2.16 -8.65 -5.65
CA LEU A 21 -2.13 -8.68 -4.19
C LEU A 21 -3.14 -9.72 -3.69
N THR A 22 -2.72 -10.57 -2.76
CA THR A 22 -3.62 -11.56 -2.14
C THR A 22 -4.19 -11.04 -0.83
N GLU A 23 -5.24 -11.70 -0.35
CA GLU A 23 -5.90 -11.37 0.93
C GLU A 23 -4.99 -11.53 2.16
N ALA A 24 -3.84 -12.17 2.01
CA ALA A 24 -2.80 -12.30 3.02
C ALA A 24 -1.68 -11.24 2.88
N ASP A 25 -1.92 -10.15 2.13
CA ASP A 25 -0.93 -9.12 1.77
C ASP A 25 0.30 -9.68 0.99
N GLU A 26 0.24 -10.90 0.45
CA GLU A 26 1.31 -11.45 -0.40
C GLU A 26 1.16 -10.96 -1.85
N VAL A 27 2.26 -10.49 -2.44
CA VAL A 27 2.33 -10.11 -3.85
C VAL A 27 2.66 -11.33 -4.72
N LYS A 28 1.82 -11.61 -5.72
CA LYS A 28 2.03 -12.70 -6.70
C LYS A 28 2.12 -12.16 -8.11
N PHE A 29 3.17 -12.54 -8.82
CA PHE A 29 3.34 -12.25 -10.24
C PHE A 29 2.80 -13.44 -11.05
N LYS A 30 1.76 -13.19 -11.85
CA LYS A 30 1.17 -14.20 -12.74
C LYS A 30 1.13 -13.67 -14.16
N SER A 31 1.35 -14.56 -15.12
CA SER A 31 1.10 -14.28 -16.53
C SER A 31 0.21 -15.38 -17.12
N PHE A 32 -0.56 -15.01 -18.14
CA PHE A 32 -1.50 -15.91 -18.79
C PHE A 32 -1.08 -16.12 -20.23
N CYS A 33 -1.03 -17.39 -20.66
CA CYS A 33 -0.64 -17.69 -22.02
C CYS A 33 -1.76 -17.37 -23.02
N PRO A 34 -1.43 -17.06 -24.29
CA PRO A 34 -2.42 -16.67 -25.30
C PRO A 34 -3.53 -17.71 -25.53
N LYS A 35 -3.25 -18.99 -25.24
CA LYS A 35 -4.21 -20.09 -25.35
C LYS A 35 -5.24 -20.12 -24.21
N HIS A 36 -4.91 -19.53 -23.05
CA HIS A 36 -5.78 -19.48 -21.86
C HIS A 36 -6.11 -18.04 -21.43
N SER A 37 -5.66 -17.03 -22.17
CA SER A 37 -6.00 -15.62 -21.94
C SER A 37 -7.42 -15.26 -22.41
N GLY A 38 -8.16 -16.22 -22.98
CA GLY A 38 -9.56 -16.09 -23.38
C GLY A 38 -10.57 -16.30 -22.26
N MET A 39 -10.14 -16.42 -21.00
CA MET A 39 -11.01 -15.99 -19.90
C MET A 39 -10.96 -14.47 -19.93
N GLU A 40 -12.07 -13.88 -20.37
CA GLU A 40 -12.38 -12.46 -20.22
C GLU A 40 -12.28 -12.16 -18.72
N TRP A 41 -11.07 -11.81 -18.28
CA TRP A 41 -10.90 -11.06 -17.04
C TRP A 41 -11.55 -9.73 -17.34
N ASN A 42 -12.80 -9.61 -16.92
CA ASN A 42 -13.60 -8.41 -17.02
C ASN A 42 -12.69 -7.22 -16.68
N GLU A 43 -12.49 -6.35 -17.67
CA GLU A 43 -11.66 -5.18 -17.56
C GLU A 43 -12.27 -4.26 -16.49
N GLU A 44 -11.70 -4.26 -15.29
CA GLU A 44 -11.84 -3.14 -14.37
C GLU A 44 -10.43 -2.60 -14.08
N GLU A 45 -10.13 -1.56 -14.89
CA GLU A 45 -9.24 -0.41 -14.72
C GLU A 45 -7.71 -0.58 -14.57
N GLY A 46 -7.00 0.22 -15.38
CA GLY A 46 -5.65 0.69 -15.10
C GLY A 46 -4.65 0.60 -16.26
N ASP A 47 -4.94 1.21 -17.42
CA ASP A 47 -3.93 1.49 -18.45
C ASP A 47 -3.94 3.00 -18.78
N ASP A 48 -3.12 3.75 -18.05
CA ASP A 48 -2.62 5.06 -18.51
C ASP A 48 -1.12 4.88 -18.80
N ASP A 49 -0.79 4.53 -20.04
CA ASP A 49 0.33 5.15 -20.75
C ASP A 49 0.31 4.72 -22.23
N ARG A 50 -0.18 5.60 -23.13
CA ARG A 50 -0.03 5.43 -24.58
C ARG A 50 0.93 6.49 -25.14
N PRO A 51 2.00 6.11 -25.84
CA PRO A 51 2.76 7.04 -26.65
C PRO A 51 2.08 7.28 -28.01
N VAL A 52 2.12 8.56 -28.37
CA VAL A 52 1.74 9.24 -29.62
C VAL A 52 1.92 8.41 -30.90
N LYS A 53 0.88 8.37 -31.75
CA LYS A 53 1.03 8.26 -33.21
C LYS A 53 0.10 9.23 -33.95
N VAL A 54 0.73 10.06 -34.77
CA VAL A 54 0.19 10.95 -35.79
C VAL A 54 -0.31 10.11 -36.98
N GLN A 55 -1.49 10.44 -37.54
CA GLN A 55 -1.73 10.61 -38.99
C GLN A 55 -3.21 10.88 -39.37
N THR A 56 -3.42 12.09 -39.88
CA THR A 56 -4.18 12.48 -41.10
C THR A 56 -5.59 11.95 -41.42
N SER A 57 -6.52 12.92 -41.44
CA SER A 57 -7.41 13.31 -42.56
C SER A 57 -8.87 12.82 -42.66
N LYS A 58 -9.73 13.85 -42.84
CA LYS A 58 -10.99 13.99 -43.60
C LYS A 58 -12.38 13.73 -42.97
N GLU A 59 -12.97 14.88 -42.63
CA GLU A 59 -14.26 15.44 -43.11
C GLU A 59 -15.64 14.86 -42.73
N ARG A 60 -16.47 15.82 -42.27
CA ARG A 60 -17.93 16.04 -42.44
C ARG A 60 -18.89 15.52 -41.35
N GLY A 61 -19.49 16.49 -40.64
CA GLY A 61 -20.96 16.62 -40.68
C GLY A 61 -21.71 16.89 -39.36
N ARG A 62 -22.16 18.16 -39.20
CA ARG A 62 -23.43 18.63 -38.61
C ARG A 62 -23.64 18.73 -37.08
N ASN A 63 -23.64 19.99 -36.65
CA ASN A 63 -24.72 20.77 -36.02
C ASN A 63 -25.24 20.50 -34.59
N ARG A 64 -25.07 21.58 -33.79
CA ARG A 64 -26.02 22.26 -32.88
C ARG A 64 -26.43 21.62 -31.54
N ALA A 65 -25.90 22.26 -30.49
CA ALA A 65 -26.49 22.69 -29.22
C ALA A 65 -27.99 22.39 -28.95
N VAL A 66 -28.31 21.99 -27.71
CA VAL A 66 -28.94 22.81 -26.64
C VAL A 66 -29.44 21.90 -25.49
N ASP A 67 -29.14 22.32 -24.26
CA ASP A 67 -29.75 22.16 -22.92
C ASP A 67 -30.05 20.83 -22.18
N ASN A 68 -29.75 20.97 -20.87
CA ASN A 68 -30.53 20.64 -19.68
C ASN A 68 -30.29 19.33 -18.91
N SER A 69 -29.60 19.50 -17.78
CA SER A 69 -29.97 19.05 -16.42
C SER A 69 -30.75 17.74 -16.27
N SER A 70 -30.09 16.71 -15.75
CA SER A 70 -30.71 15.75 -14.83
C SER A 70 -29.65 15.02 -13.99
N SER A 71 -29.69 15.31 -12.70
CA SER A 71 -29.07 14.59 -11.60
C SER A 71 -29.10 13.07 -11.81
N SER A 72 -27.92 12.46 -11.92
CA SER A 72 -27.71 11.04 -11.69
C SER A 72 -26.37 10.90 -10.99
N GLN A 73 -26.38 10.89 -9.66
CA GLN A 73 -25.19 10.50 -8.89
C GLN A 73 -24.74 9.11 -9.39
N PRO A 74 -23.48 8.93 -9.81
CA PRO A 74 -22.96 7.59 -9.94
C PRO A 74 -22.86 7.03 -8.52
N ARG A 75 -23.59 5.95 -8.25
CA ARG A 75 -23.36 5.14 -7.06
C ARG A 75 -21.87 4.78 -7.07
N LEU A 76 -21.14 5.26 -6.08
CA LEU A 76 -19.77 4.86 -5.82
C LEU A 76 -19.78 3.33 -5.70
N ALA A 77 -19.38 2.65 -6.77
CA ALA A 77 -18.96 1.26 -6.68
C ALA A 77 -17.73 1.31 -5.78
N GLN A 78 -17.94 1.08 -4.48
CA GLN A 78 -16.85 1.02 -3.53
C GLN A 78 -15.99 -0.16 -3.96
N ASN A 79 -14.81 0.14 -4.49
CA ASN A 79 -13.84 -0.85 -4.87
C ASN A 79 -13.59 -1.74 -3.63
N PRO A 80 -13.74 -3.07 -3.69
CA PRO A 80 -13.56 -3.94 -2.53
C PRO A 80 -12.19 -3.76 -1.86
N GLU A 81 -11.17 -3.35 -2.61
CA GLU A 81 -9.85 -2.97 -2.10
C GLU A 81 -9.92 -1.70 -1.22
N GLU A 82 -10.63 -0.65 -1.66
CA GLU A 82 -10.82 0.57 -0.87
C GLU A 82 -11.66 0.30 0.39
N THR A 83 -12.68 -0.54 0.29
CA THR A 83 -13.48 -0.97 1.45
C THR A 83 -12.62 -1.72 2.47
N ARG A 84 -11.74 -2.62 2.02
CA ARG A 84 -10.78 -3.35 2.88
C ARG A 84 -9.76 -2.43 3.53
N LEU A 85 -9.20 -1.48 2.78
CA LEU A 85 -8.28 -0.45 3.32
C LEU A 85 -8.99 0.44 4.35
N SER A 86 -10.25 0.77 4.09
CA SER A 86 -11.15 1.48 5.03
C SER A 86 -11.37 0.66 6.31
N GLU A 87 -11.70 -0.62 6.21
CA GLU A 87 -11.88 -1.51 7.36
C GLU A 87 -10.60 -1.67 8.19
N ARG A 88 -9.45 -1.83 7.52
CA ARG A 88 -8.14 -1.89 8.19
C ARG A 88 -7.86 -0.60 8.94
N LYS A 89 -8.08 0.55 8.29
CA LYS A 89 -7.91 1.87 8.91
C LYS A 89 -8.83 2.05 10.10
N LEU A 90 -10.08 1.60 10.00
CA LEU A 90 -11.05 1.65 11.09
C LEU A 90 -10.62 0.77 12.27
N ARG A 91 -10.15 -0.46 12.03
CA ARG A 91 -9.62 -1.33 13.10
C ARG A 91 -8.40 -0.73 13.79
N VAL A 92 -7.48 -0.15 13.03
CA VAL A 92 -6.31 0.55 13.59
C VAL A 92 -6.77 1.71 14.46
N GLN A 93 -7.73 2.50 13.98
CA GLN A 93 -8.28 3.62 14.74
C GLN A 93 -8.97 3.18 16.05
N GLN A 94 -9.70 2.06 16.04
CA GLN A 94 -10.29 1.49 17.26
C GLN A 94 -9.22 1.11 18.29
N LEU A 95 -8.15 0.45 17.83
CA LEU A 95 -7.02 0.12 18.70
C LEU A 95 -6.32 1.38 19.21
N GLU A 96 -6.20 2.39 18.36
CA GLU A 96 -5.65 3.69 18.74
C GLU A 96 -6.51 4.39 19.79
N ASP A 97 -7.83 4.32 19.69
CA ASP A 97 -8.75 4.92 20.65
C ASP A 97 -8.77 4.18 22.00
N GLU A 98 -8.51 2.88 22.01
CA GLU A 98 -8.50 2.02 23.21
C GLU A 98 -7.10 1.73 23.79
N PHE A 99 -6.07 2.46 23.34
CA PHE A 99 -4.67 2.22 23.73
C PHE A 99 -4.42 2.10 25.25
N TYR A 100 -5.21 2.78 26.07
CA TYR A 100 -5.08 2.79 27.52
C TYR A 100 -5.63 1.54 28.21
N ARG A 101 -6.40 0.68 27.52
CA ARG A 101 -6.91 -0.59 28.10
C ARG A 101 -5.82 -1.60 28.41
N PHE A 102 -4.67 -1.47 27.75
CA PHE A 102 -3.55 -2.40 27.89
C PHE A 102 -2.57 -2.01 28.99
N VAL A 103 -2.89 -0.99 29.80
CA VAL A 103 -2.04 -0.53 30.90
C VAL A 103 -2.71 -0.86 32.23
N ALA A 104 -2.06 -1.70 33.02
CA ALA A 104 -2.45 -2.03 34.39
C ALA A 104 -1.73 -1.09 35.37
N ALA A 105 -2.43 -0.05 35.84
CA ALA A 105 -1.84 0.97 36.71
C ALA A 105 -1.47 0.42 38.11
N ASP A 106 -2.20 -0.60 38.56
CA ASP A 106 -1.96 -1.39 39.77
C ASP A 106 -0.63 -2.14 39.69
N GLU A 107 -0.39 -2.89 38.60
CA GLU A 107 0.89 -3.60 38.39
C GLU A 107 2.07 -2.63 38.36
N VAL A 108 1.92 -1.47 37.72
CA VAL A 108 2.95 -0.43 37.65
C VAL A 108 3.24 0.17 39.03
N ALA A 109 2.21 0.42 39.84
CA ALA A 109 2.34 0.94 41.19
C ALA A 109 3.08 -0.04 42.10
N GLU A 110 2.75 -1.34 42.02
CA GLU A 110 3.46 -2.39 42.76
C GLU A 110 4.93 -2.49 42.34
N HIS A 111 5.21 -2.49 41.04
CA HIS A 111 6.57 -2.65 40.52
C HIS A 111 7.49 -1.47 40.88
N LEU A 112 6.95 -0.26 40.87
CA LEU A 112 7.69 0.97 41.18
C LEU A 112 7.64 1.34 42.67
N GLN A 113 6.89 0.62 43.49
CA GLN A 113 6.65 0.92 44.91
C GLN A 113 6.15 2.35 45.13
N LEU A 114 5.26 2.83 44.26
CA LEU A 114 4.68 4.17 44.32
C LEU A 114 3.21 4.10 44.78
N PRO A 115 2.70 5.14 45.48
CA PRO A 115 1.29 5.23 45.80
C PRO A 115 0.41 5.20 44.54
N LEU A 116 -0.68 4.44 44.60
CA LEU A 116 -1.59 4.26 43.46
C LEU A 116 -2.15 5.60 42.96
N GLU A 117 -2.43 6.55 43.85
CA GLU A 117 -2.91 7.88 43.47
C GLU A 117 -1.90 8.64 42.60
N THR A 118 -0.59 8.45 42.85
CA THR A 118 0.46 9.12 42.06
C THR A 118 0.55 8.50 40.67
N VAL A 119 0.48 7.17 40.59
CA VAL A 119 0.51 6.44 39.31
C VAL A 119 -0.75 6.74 38.49
N ASP A 120 -1.92 6.76 39.12
CA ASP A 120 -3.18 7.11 38.43
C ASP A 120 -3.14 8.55 37.93
N PHE A 121 -2.67 9.51 38.73
CA PHE A 121 -2.51 10.89 38.28
C PHE A 121 -1.63 11.01 37.02
N LEU A 122 -0.47 10.33 37.02
CA LEU A 122 0.44 10.29 35.87
C LEU A 122 -0.20 9.57 34.67
N PHE A 123 -0.94 8.49 34.92
CA PHE A 123 -1.63 7.72 33.89
C PHE A 123 -2.71 8.55 33.20
N GLN A 124 -3.52 9.31 33.95
CA GLN A 124 -4.51 10.23 33.38
C GLN A 124 -3.84 11.31 32.53
N TYR A 125 -2.75 11.91 33.03
CA TYR A 125 -1.97 12.88 32.26
C TYR A 125 -1.42 12.29 30.94
N TRP A 126 -0.82 11.10 31.01
CA TRP A 126 -0.29 10.38 29.86
C TRP A 126 -1.37 10.08 28.81
N LYS A 127 -2.54 9.59 29.26
CA LYS A 127 -3.69 9.28 28.42
C LYS A 127 -4.19 10.52 27.69
N LEU A 128 -4.36 11.64 28.40
CA LEU A 128 -4.76 12.93 27.81
C LEU A 128 -3.74 13.42 26.78
N LYS A 129 -2.45 13.37 27.13
CA LYS A 129 -1.38 13.81 26.23
C LYS A 129 -1.29 12.98 24.96
N ARG A 130 -1.44 11.65 25.03
CA ARG A 130 -1.50 10.80 23.83
C ARG A 130 -2.72 11.07 22.96
N LYS A 131 -3.90 11.28 23.56
CA LYS A 131 -5.12 11.62 22.80
C LYS A 131 -4.96 12.91 21.99
N VAL A 132 -4.37 13.95 22.60
CA VAL A 132 -4.11 15.23 21.91
C VAL A 132 -2.99 15.11 20.88
N ASN A 133 -2.04 14.20 21.09
CA ASN A 133 -0.89 13.98 20.20
C ASN A 133 -1.10 12.87 19.16
N PHE A 134 -2.35 12.62 18.72
CA PHE A 134 -2.68 11.60 17.73
C PHE A 134 -2.05 10.23 18.03
N ASN A 135 -2.08 9.83 19.31
CA ASN A 135 -1.52 8.60 19.84
C ASN A 135 -0.01 8.39 19.68
N GLN A 136 0.73 9.44 19.30
CA GLN A 136 2.17 9.37 19.24
C GLN A 136 2.77 9.12 20.64
N PRO A 137 3.86 8.33 20.73
CA PRO A 137 4.55 8.11 21.99
C PRO A 137 5.08 9.43 22.55
N LEU A 138 4.83 9.67 23.84
CA LEU A 138 5.33 10.85 24.55
C LEU A 138 6.84 10.80 24.76
N ILE A 139 7.38 9.60 24.84
CA ILE A 139 8.82 9.32 24.92
C ILE A 139 9.11 8.42 23.73
N MET A 140 9.88 8.92 22.77
CA MET A 140 10.38 8.11 21.67
C MET A 140 11.19 6.95 22.27
N PRO A 141 10.77 5.69 22.05
CA PRO A 141 11.59 4.54 22.45
C PRO A 141 12.97 4.69 21.79
N LYS A 142 14.05 4.46 22.53
CA LYS A 142 15.40 4.50 21.98
C LYS A 142 15.57 3.32 21.01
N LYS A 143 15.25 3.52 19.74
CA LYS A 143 15.43 2.56 18.64
C LYS A 143 16.76 2.76 17.90
N GLU A 144 17.74 3.39 18.53
CA GLU A 144 18.99 3.77 17.88
C GLU A 144 19.71 2.56 17.27
N GLU A 145 19.68 1.41 17.95
CA GLU A 145 20.23 0.15 17.43
C GLU A 145 19.41 -0.43 16.26
N GLU A 146 18.08 -0.55 16.39
CA GLU A 146 17.18 -1.05 15.32
C GLU A 146 17.26 -0.18 14.07
N ASP A 147 17.26 1.14 14.24
CA ASP A 147 17.36 2.12 13.15
C ASP A 147 18.75 2.08 12.50
N SER A 148 19.80 1.83 13.26
CA SER A 148 21.16 1.67 12.71
C SER A 148 21.28 0.41 11.86
N LEU A 149 20.66 -0.70 12.30
CA LEU A 149 20.63 -1.96 11.57
C LEU A 149 19.82 -1.81 10.28
N ALA A 150 18.64 -1.20 10.34
CA ALA A 150 17.81 -0.92 9.17
C ALA A 150 18.54 -0.06 8.13
N ARG A 151 19.25 0.99 8.56
CA ARG A 151 20.08 1.83 7.68
C ARG A 151 21.20 1.02 7.02
N ARG A 152 21.88 0.15 7.78
CA ARG A 152 22.96 -0.70 7.26
C ARG A 152 22.44 -1.67 6.21
N GLU A 153 21.30 -2.30 6.45
CA GLU A 153 20.65 -3.19 5.48
C GLU A 153 20.25 -2.46 4.20
N GLN A 154 19.66 -1.26 4.33
CA GLN A 154 19.31 -0.42 3.19
C GLN A 154 20.56 -0.05 2.37
N GLU A 155 21.68 0.26 3.03
CA GLU A 155 22.93 0.58 2.35
C GLU A 155 23.52 -0.63 1.61
N VAL A 156 23.46 -1.82 2.21
CA VAL A 156 23.85 -3.08 1.57
C VAL A 156 23.00 -3.35 0.34
N LEU A 157 21.67 -3.22 0.44
CA LEU A 157 20.76 -3.37 -0.68
C LEU A 157 21.07 -2.39 -1.81
N LEU A 158 21.34 -1.13 -1.48
CA LEU A 158 21.65 -0.08 -2.46
C LEU A 158 22.96 -0.36 -3.19
N ARG A 159 24.00 -0.82 -2.48
CA ARG A 159 25.26 -1.26 -3.09
C ARG A 159 25.06 -2.46 -4.02
N ARG A 160 24.25 -3.44 -3.59
CA ARG A 160 23.91 -4.62 -4.40
C ARG A 160 23.14 -4.24 -5.67
N LEU A 161 22.17 -3.32 -5.55
CA LEU A 161 21.43 -2.78 -6.70
C LEU A 161 22.37 -2.10 -7.69
N ARG A 162 23.29 -1.24 -7.24
CA ARG A 162 24.29 -0.60 -8.10
C ARG A 162 25.16 -1.62 -8.86
N LEU A 163 25.62 -2.67 -8.17
CA LEU A 163 26.38 -3.75 -8.81
C LEU A 163 25.56 -4.45 -9.90
N PHE A 164 24.29 -4.75 -9.65
CA PHE A 164 23.41 -5.33 -10.68
C PHE A 164 23.19 -4.39 -11.86
N THR A 165 23.01 -3.09 -11.61
CA THR A 165 22.87 -2.09 -12.68
C THR A 165 24.13 -2.05 -13.56
N HIS A 166 25.32 -2.05 -12.96
CA HIS A 166 26.57 -2.05 -13.71
C HIS A 166 26.75 -3.35 -14.51
N LEU A 167 26.53 -4.50 -13.88
CA LEU A 167 26.65 -5.80 -14.55
C LEU A 167 25.71 -5.93 -15.75
N ARG A 168 24.48 -5.41 -15.61
CA ARG A 168 23.52 -5.36 -16.70
C ARG A 168 24.02 -4.49 -17.87
N GLN A 169 24.56 -3.30 -17.56
CA GLN A 169 25.11 -2.41 -18.58
C GLN A 169 26.29 -3.04 -19.33
N ASP A 170 27.14 -3.80 -18.63
CA ASP A 170 28.27 -4.49 -19.26
C ASP A 170 27.83 -5.65 -20.16
N LEU A 171 26.75 -6.35 -19.81
CA LEU A 171 26.18 -7.41 -20.64
C LEU A 171 25.38 -6.89 -21.85
N GLU A 172 24.92 -5.64 -21.79
CA GLU A 172 24.20 -4.98 -22.89
C GLU A 172 25.15 -4.33 -23.92
N ARG A 173 26.47 -4.28 -23.65
CA ARG A 173 27.51 -3.83 -24.58
C ARG A 173 28.08 -4.98 -25.40
#